data_AF-A0A8H7C8D1-F1
#
_entry.id   AF-A0A8H7C8D1-F1
#
_cell.length_a   1.000
_cell.length_b   1.000
_cell.length_c   1.000
_cell.angle_alpha   90.00
_cell.angle_beta   90.00
_cell.angle_gamma   90.00
#
_symmetry.space_group_name_H-M   'P 1'
#
loop_
_entity.id
_entity.type
_entity.pdbx_description
1 polymer ?
#
loop_
_entity_poly.entity_id
_entity_poly.type
_entity_poly.pdbx_seq_one_letter_code
_entity_poly.pdbx_strand_id
1 'polypeptide(L)'
;MIGNVLLAFLAVPLTARAAPTEGKGWHFVQNGTTGIVALESIIVSDTLALLFDRATNNPLQIDGHPAWGALWNLETNTASPLNVTTDAFCATGSFLSNGTMVSIGGHRPAIPEAEDGRNGLRIWEPCDDPNGEGCILFEDPETLHMAETRWYATSLRIFDGSIMIIGGVHQRTPFNNDDPVNNLEFFPPKDGGIPRPLDLLERTLPANLFPRSFALPDGKIFMAAANQTIIYDFEANTETRLPDIPNNVRITNPLDGTATLLPLHPPDYIPEILICGGTNTSDQLPVEELSSQTPASDQCSRMTLTPEGIERGWEIERMLEPRMMPEMILMPNGEIVIINGAQSGYAAFAGVKDPVGNSNADHPAFTPSIYTPDAPLGQRISNAGMPTTDIARVYHSTVTLTQKGNLLIAGSSPNPVVVNDTQYPSEFRVEYLNPPYMTVERPQLSNVPKQIAFNSQFSVDVSIPSRLTQGDLKVALMDLGFSSHAFHSSSRLVFMDAQLSEDGKTLSIKSPPNNRVYPPGPAYIFLTVGDVSSPGARVMVGNGATPPVEDQGVPI
;
A
#
# COMPACT_ATOMS: atom_id res chain seq x y z
N MET A 1 16.09 -24.34 -63.54
CA MET A 1 14.93 -23.72 -62.89
C MET A 1 15.17 -23.75 -61.40
N ILE A 2 15.63 -22.62 -60.85
CA ILE A 2 15.94 -22.46 -59.43
C ILE A 2 14.77 -21.71 -58.83
N GLY A 3 14.12 -22.30 -57.82
CA GLY A 3 12.94 -21.76 -57.17
C GLY A 3 13.28 -20.61 -56.21
N ASN A 4 12.53 -19.51 -56.33
CA ASN A 4 12.57 -18.36 -55.43
C ASN A 4 11.83 -18.68 -54.13
N VAL A 5 12.53 -18.56 -53.00
CA VAL A 5 11.90 -18.44 -51.67
C VAL A 5 11.87 -16.95 -51.32
N LEU A 6 10.67 -16.39 -51.20
CA LEU A 6 10.43 -15.01 -50.79
C LEU A 6 10.43 -14.98 -49.24
N LEU A 7 11.46 -14.43 -48.62
CA LEU A 7 11.46 -14.11 -47.19
C LEU A 7 10.67 -12.82 -46.97
N ALA A 8 9.53 -12.91 -46.30
CA ALA A 8 8.82 -11.75 -45.76
C ALA A 8 9.49 -11.33 -44.45
N PHE A 9 10.13 -10.16 -44.44
CA PHE A 9 10.59 -9.51 -43.22
C PHE A 9 9.38 -8.85 -42.53
N LEU A 10 8.93 -9.44 -41.42
CA LEU A 10 8.06 -8.77 -40.45
C LEU A 10 8.90 -7.70 -39.73
N ALA A 11 8.65 -6.43 -40.05
CA ALA A 11 9.18 -5.31 -39.29
C ALA A 11 8.46 -5.23 -37.94
N VAL A 12 9.16 -5.60 -36.86
CA VAL A 12 8.73 -5.30 -35.49
C VAL A 12 8.94 -3.79 -35.28
N PRO A 13 7.94 -3.02 -34.84
CA PRO A 13 8.15 -1.63 -34.51
C PRO A 13 9.04 -1.58 -33.26
N LEU A 14 10.26 -1.08 -33.39
CA LEU A 14 11.03 -0.61 -32.23
C LEU A 14 10.26 0.59 -31.67
N THR A 15 9.63 0.41 -30.51
CA THR A 15 9.25 1.55 -29.66
C THR A 15 10.55 2.26 -29.29
N ALA A 16 10.72 3.48 -29.80
CA ALA A 16 11.86 4.32 -29.46
C ALA A 16 11.71 4.72 -27.99
N ARG A 17 12.44 4.03 -27.10
CA ARG A 17 12.58 4.43 -25.71
C ARG A 17 13.18 5.84 -25.70
N ALA A 18 12.48 6.82 -25.13
CA ALA A 18 13.00 8.17 -24.97
C ALA A 18 14.37 8.10 -24.26
N ALA A 19 15.31 8.95 -24.68
CA ALA A 19 16.61 9.04 -24.02
C ALA A 19 16.40 9.38 -22.53
N PRO A 20 17.13 8.73 -21.59
CA PRO A 20 16.98 8.99 -20.17
C PRO A 20 17.19 10.48 -19.89
N THR A 21 16.32 11.05 -19.06
CA THR A 21 16.37 12.46 -18.69
C THR A 21 17.69 12.82 -17.98
N GLU A 22 18.32 13.94 -18.36
CA GLU A 22 19.50 14.55 -17.70
C GLU A 22 19.13 15.12 -16.31
N GLY A 23 18.65 14.26 -15.40
CA GLY A 23 18.38 14.57 -13.99
C GLY A 23 19.42 13.95 -13.05
N LYS A 24 19.31 14.19 -11.74
CA LYS A 24 20.21 13.62 -10.71
C LYS A 24 20.09 12.09 -10.53
N GLY A 25 19.32 11.41 -11.38
CA GLY A 25 18.89 10.01 -11.15
C GLY A 25 18.01 9.88 -9.90
N TRP A 26 17.73 8.65 -9.51
CA TRP A 26 17.08 8.35 -8.24
C TRP A 26 18.00 8.76 -7.08
N HIS A 27 17.46 9.41 -6.05
CA HIS A 27 18.25 9.83 -4.89
C HIS A 27 17.41 9.94 -3.61
N PHE A 28 18.04 9.64 -2.47
CA PHE A 28 17.46 9.86 -1.15
C PHE A 28 17.67 11.30 -0.69
N VAL A 29 16.71 11.81 0.07
CA VAL A 29 16.80 13.05 0.83
C VAL A 29 16.27 12.80 2.24
N GLN A 30 17.14 12.84 3.24
CA GLN A 30 16.73 12.78 4.63
C GLN A 30 16.27 14.18 5.08
N ASN A 31 15.04 14.31 5.59
CA ASN A 31 14.52 15.60 6.01
C ASN A 31 13.53 15.50 7.18
N GLY A 32 13.94 16.01 8.33
CA GLY A 32 13.14 16.07 9.54
C GLY A 32 13.00 14.73 10.29
N THR A 33 12.27 14.79 11.39
CA THR A 33 11.98 13.65 12.28
C THR A 33 10.54 13.70 12.74
N THR A 34 9.89 12.55 12.81
CA THR A 34 8.48 12.41 13.22
C THR A 34 8.28 12.54 14.73
N GLY A 35 9.28 12.15 15.53
CA GLY A 35 9.18 12.09 16.99
C GLY A 35 8.29 10.97 17.54
N ILE A 36 7.69 10.16 16.66
CA ILE A 36 7.03 8.88 16.92
C ILE A 36 7.54 7.86 15.88
N VAL A 37 7.55 6.57 16.16
CA VAL A 37 7.82 5.57 15.13
C VAL A 37 6.61 5.53 14.20
N ALA A 38 6.78 6.03 12.98
CA ALA A 38 5.72 6.02 11.97
C ALA A 38 5.49 4.60 11.41
N LEU A 39 4.87 3.75 12.22
CA LEU A 39 4.58 2.35 11.90
C LEU A 39 3.35 2.19 11.01
N GLU A 40 2.52 3.22 10.94
CA GLU A 40 1.35 3.33 10.09
C GLU A 40 1.33 4.71 9.46
N SER A 41 1.08 4.78 8.15
CA SER A 41 1.02 6.07 7.44
C SER A 41 -0.04 6.10 6.35
N ILE A 42 -0.66 7.27 6.19
CA ILE A 42 -1.61 7.54 5.11
C ILE A 42 -1.61 9.03 4.72
N ILE A 43 -1.66 9.31 3.41
CA ILE A 43 -1.74 10.68 2.87
C ILE A 43 -3.20 11.13 2.92
N VAL A 44 -3.50 12.18 3.69
CA VAL A 44 -4.88 12.67 3.88
C VAL A 44 -5.20 13.98 3.15
N SER A 45 -4.18 14.74 2.76
CA SER A 45 -4.32 15.95 1.94
C SER A 45 -3.06 16.17 1.09
N ASP A 46 -3.06 17.24 0.29
CA ASP A 46 -1.90 17.61 -0.56
C ASP A 46 -0.64 17.95 0.27
N THR A 47 -0.83 18.26 1.55
CA THR A 47 0.24 18.72 2.46
C THR A 47 0.38 17.86 3.69
N LEU A 48 -0.56 16.96 4.02
CA LEU A 48 -0.56 16.23 5.29
C LEU A 48 -0.56 14.72 5.09
N ALA A 49 0.30 14.05 5.87
CA ALA A 49 0.21 12.63 6.17
C ALA A 49 -0.16 12.43 7.64
N LEU A 50 -1.03 11.46 7.91
CA LEU A 50 -1.26 10.96 9.27
C LEU A 50 -0.31 9.82 9.55
N LEU A 51 0.28 9.85 10.73
CA LEU A 51 1.20 8.85 11.24
C LEU A 51 0.68 8.35 12.59
N PHE A 52 0.65 7.03 12.77
CA PHE A 52 0.33 6.41 14.06
C PHE A 52 1.50 5.57 14.57
N ASP A 53 1.54 5.42 15.88
CA ASP A 53 2.52 4.66 16.65
C ASP A 53 1.84 3.94 17.82
N ARG A 54 2.63 3.15 18.54
CA ARG A 54 2.31 2.60 19.84
C ARG A 54 2.37 3.68 20.92
N ALA A 55 1.42 3.61 21.84
CA ALA A 55 1.42 4.46 23.04
C ALA A 55 2.54 4.04 24.02
N THR A 56 3.77 4.53 23.81
CA THR A 56 4.94 4.25 24.68
C THR A 56 5.72 5.52 25.00
N ASN A 57 7.04 5.41 25.22
CA ASN A 57 7.94 6.49 25.59
C ASN A 57 8.43 7.32 24.38
N ASN A 58 7.51 7.73 23.51
CA ASN A 58 7.84 8.50 22.30
C ASN A 58 8.40 9.89 22.61
N PRO A 59 9.39 10.39 21.84
CA PRO A 59 9.95 11.73 22.03
C PRO A 59 8.94 12.87 21.83
N LEU A 60 8.03 12.75 20.88
CA LEU A 60 6.99 13.76 20.63
C LEU A 60 6.01 13.76 21.81
N GLN A 61 5.66 14.94 22.31
CA GLN A 61 4.81 15.10 23.50
C GLN A 61 3.54 15.86 23.15
N ILE A 62 2.46 15.54 23.85
CA ILE A 62 1.19 16.27 23.85
C ILE A 62 0.60 16.23 25.25
N ASP A 63 0.11 17.37 25.74
CA ASP A 63 -0.61 17.50 27.01
C ASP A 63 0.04 16.80 28.24
N GLY A 64 1.38 16.73 28.25
CA GLY A 64 2.15 16.16 29.36
C GLY A 64 2.43 14.65 29.27
N HIS A 65 2.08 14.00 28.15
CA HIS A 65 2.41 12.61 27.88
C HIS A 65 3.01 12.42 26.47
N PRO A 66 3.65 11.26 26.19
CA PRO A 66 4.10 10.93 24.85
C PRO A 66 2.95 10.85 23.87
N ALA A 67 3.11 11.43 22.69
CA ALA A 67 2.18 11.28 21.58
C ALA A 67 2.40 9.93 20.87
N TRP A 68 1.32 9.32 20.39
CA TRP A 68 1.36 8.14 19.51
C TRP A 68 0.55 8.34 18.22
N GLY A 69 0.20 9.59 17.94
CA GLY A 69 -0.22 10.06 16.63
C GLY A 69 0.52 11.34 16.28
N ALA A 70 0.76 11.55 14.99
CA ALA A 70 1.35 12.78 14.49
C ALA A 70 0.77 13.14 13.12
N LEU A 71 0.69 14.44 12.86
CA LEU A 71 0.50 15.01 11.55
C LEU A 71 1.86 15.40 10.98
N TRP A 72 2.21 14.80 9.84
CA TRP A 72 3.41 15.15 9.11
C TRP A 72 3.07 16.11 7.97
N ASN A 73 3.69 17.29 7.98
CA ASN A 73 3.56 18.25 6.90
C ASN A 73 4.61 17.99 5.80
N LEU A 74 4.13 17.65 4.60
CA LEU A 74 4.89 17.30 3.40
C LEU A 74 5.60 18.49 2.73
N GLU A 75 5.29 19.71 3.16
CA GLU A 75 5.92 20.94 2.67
C GLU A 75 7.02 21.41 3.61
N THR A 76 6.73 21.48 4.91
CA THR A 76 7.69 21.94 5.93
C THR A 76 8.60 20.83 6.44
N ASN A 77 8.22 19.56 6.25
CA ASN A 77 8.92 18.38 6.77
C ASN A 77 9.01 18.39 8.30
N THR A 78 7.88 18.71 8.94
CA THR A 78 7.76 18.79 10.39
C THR A 78 6.55 17.99 10.88
N ALA A 79 6.70 17.37 12.05
CA ALA A 79 5.60 16.70 12.74
C ALA A 79 4.95 17.64 13.77
N SER A 80 3.62 17.57 13.84
CA SER A 80 2.81 18.10 14.93
C SER A 80 2.15 16.94 15.67
N PRO A 81 2.09 16.94 17.00
CA PRO A 81 1.44 15.86 17.74
C PRO A 81 -0.07 15.85 17.45
N LEU A 82 -0.64 14.66 17.38
CA LEU A 82 -2.06 14.44 17.26
C LEU A 82 -2.57 13.80 18.56
N ASN A 83 -3.69 14.31 19.07
CA ASN A 83 -4.34 13.68 20.21
C ASN A 83 -5.04 12.41 19.72
N VAL A 84 -4.62 11.28 20.26
CA VAL A 84 -5.16 9.95 19.97
C VAL A 84 -5.56 9.37 21.32
N THR A 85 -6.76 8.79 21.43
CA THR A 85 -7.28 8.31 22.72
C THR A 85 -6.87 6.86 22.97
N THR A 86 -7.04 6.01 21.95
CA THR A 86 -6.80 4.57 22.07
C THR A 86 -5.46 4.16 21.44
N ASP A 87 -4.80 3.11 21.94
CA ASP A 87 -3.49 2.65 21.41
C ASP A 87 -3.62 2.07 19.99
N ALA A 88 -3.09 2.80 19.01
CA ALA A 88 -3.18 2.50 17.59
C ALA A 88 -2.20 1.43 17.10
N PHE A 89 -1.37 0.87 17.99
CA PHE A 89 -0.33 -0.07 17.61
C PHE A 89 -0.84 -1.25 16.77
N CYS A 90 -0.37 -1.31 15.53
CA CYS A 90 -0.71 -2.33 14.54
C CYS A 90 -2.21 -2.43 14.25
N ALA A 91 -2.82 -1.26 14.14
CA ALA A 91 -4.08 -1.03 13.49
C ALA A 91 -3.91 -1.11 11.97
N THR A 92 -5.02 -0.91 11.28
CA THR A 92 -5.11 -0.75 9.82
C THR A 92 -5.97 0.46 9.51
N GLY A 93 -6.08 0.88 8.25
CA GLY A 93 -7.01 1.94 7.89
C GLY A 93 -7.29 2.03 6.41
N SER A 94 -8.27 2.87 6.09
CA SER A 94 -8.66 3.19 4.72
C SER A 94 -9.54 4.45 4.72
N PHE A 95 -9.84 4.96 3.53
CA PHE A 95 -10.86 5.98 3.34
C PHE A 95 -12.26 5.37 3.17
N LEU A 96 -13.28 6.13 3.52
CA LEU A 96 -14.67 5.97 3.10
C LEU A 96 -14.95 6.75 1.80
N SER A 97 -16.09 6.51 1.15
CA SER A 97 -16.46 7.20 -0.10
C SER A 97 -16.70 8.70 0.01
N ASN A 98 -16.93 9.22 1.22
CA ASN A 98 -17.02 10.65 1.48
C ASN A 98 -15.66 11.31 1.75
N GLY A 99 -14.58 10.52 1.79
CA GLY A 99 -13.21 10.98 2.05
C GLY A 99 -12.78 11.01 3.50
N THR A 100 -13.65 10.58 4.42
CA THR A 100 -13.25 10.34 5.81
C THR A 100 -12.23 9.19 5.86
N MET A 101 -11.09 9.42 6.49
CA MET A 101 -10.10 8.39 6.81
C MET A 101 -10.46 7.75 8.15
N VAL A 102 -10.30 6.43 8.24
CA VAL A 102 -10.55 5.67 9.46
C VAL A 102 -9.34 4.78 9.75
N SER A 103 -8.73 4.95 10.93
CA SER A 103 -7.82 3.95 11.53
C SER A 103 -8.62 3.02 12.45
N ILE A 104 -8.33 1.73 12.38
CA ILE A 104 -9.22 0.64 12.79
C ILE A 104 -8.43 -0.41 13.59
N GLY A 105 -8.89 -0.70 14.79
CA GLY A 105 -8.24 -1.64 15.71
C GLY A 105 -6.99 -1.04 16.35
N GLY A 106 -6.11 -1.91 16.83
CA GLY A 106 -4.93 -1.50 17.59
C GLY A 106 -4.62 -2.50 18.69
N HIS A 107 -4.01 -2.03 19.78
CA HIS A 107 -3.53 -2.89 20.85
C HIS A 107 -4.07 -2.47 22.22
N ARG A 108 -3.84 -3.31 23.22
CA ARG A 108 -4.04 -2.93 24.63
C ARG A 108 -3.04 -1.85 25.02
N PRO A 109 -3.39 -0.92 25.92
CA PRO A 109 -2.54 0.20 26.24
C PRO A 109 -1.23 -0.26 26.90
N ALA A 110 -0.11 0.29 26.42
CA ALA A 110 1.21 0.08 27.03
C ALA A 110 1.55 1.14 28.12
N ILE A 111 0.82 2.26 28.15
CA ILE A 111 0.94 3.34 29.15
C ILE A 111 -0.46 3.71 29.69
N PRO A 112 -0.58 4.27 30.91
CA PRO A 112 -1.88 4.53 31.54
C PRO A 112 -2.68 5.65 30.86
N GLU A 113 -2.06 6.51 30.05
CA GLU A 113 -2.72 7.60 29.32
C GLU A 113 -3.49 7.12 28.09
N ALA A 114 -3.22 5.91 27.59
CA ALA A 114 -3.91 5.33 26.45
C ALA A 114 -5.04 4.39 26.89
N GLU A 115 -6.10 4.35 26.10
CA GLU A 115 -7.18 3.38 26.23
C GLU A 115 -6.96 2.16 25.30
N ASP A 116 -7.76 1.09 25.51
CA ASP A 116 -7.69 -0.11 24.67
C ASP A 116 -8.13 0.19 23.23
N GLY A 117 -7.21 0.02 22.28
CA GLY A 117 -7.46 0.30 20.87
C GLY A 117 -7.94 -0.88 20.07
N ARG A 118 -8.07 -2.09 20.62
CA ARG A 118 -8.39 -3.26 19.81
C ARG A 118 -9.75 -3.16 19.10
N ASN A 119 -10.72 -2.41 19.61
CA ASN A 119 -11.98 -2.12 18.91
C ASN A 119 -12.07 -0.67 18.41
N GLY A 120 -10.98 0.09 18.49
CA GLY A 120 -10.94 1.52 18.23
C GLY A 120 -11.25 1.88 16.78
N LEU A 121 -11.97 2.99 16.61
CA LEU A 121 -12.22 3.65 15.33
C LEU A 121 -11.80 5.11 15.46
N ARG A 122 -10.75 5.49 14.72
CA ARG A 122 -10.17 6.84 14.75
C ARG A 122 -10.49 7.56 13.46
N ILE A 123 -11.36 8.54 13.55
CA ILE A 123 -11.99 9.19 12.40
C ILE A 123 -11.32 10.53 12.11
N TRP A 124 -10.79 10.67 10.90
CA TRP A 124 -10.31 11.93 10.37
C TRP A 124 -11.19 12.36 9.20
N GLU A 125 -11.98 13.39 9.40
CA GLU A 125 -12.78 13.97 8.33
C GLU A 125 -11.90 14.74 7.33
N PRO A 126 -12.32 14.88 6.06
CA PRO A 126 -11.59 15.69 5.09
C PRO A 126 -11.27 17.08 5.64
N CYS A 127 -9.97 17.38 5.73
CA CYS A 127 -9.47 18.66 6.20
C CYS A 127 -8.49 19.22 5.17
N ASP A 128 -8.75 20.43 4.69
CA ASP A 128 -7.97 21.09 3.64
C ASP A 128 -7.03 22.17 4.20
N ASP A 129 -6.98 22.36 5.53
CA ASP A 129 -5.99 23.28 6.13
C ASP A 129 -4.57 22.72 5.91
N PRO A 130 -3.66 23.50 5.29
CA PRO A 130 -2.36 22.98 4.89
C PRO A 130 -1.46 22.61 6.07
N ASN A 131 -1.73 23.15 7.27
CA ASN A 131 -0.97 22.92 8.49
C ASN A 131 -1.70 21.99 9.48
N GLY A 132 -2.93 21.60 9.17
CA GLY A 132 -3.76 20.80 10.06
C GLY A 132 -4.47 21.63 11.13
N GLU A 133 -4.51 22.97 11.02
CA GLU A 133 -5.14 23.83 12.02
C GLU A 133 -6.66 23.59 12.07
N GLY A 134 -7.16 23.23 13.24
CA GLY A 134 -8.58 22.93 13.45
C GLY A 134 -9.04 21.56 12.91
N CYS A 135 -8.15 20.78 12.30
CA CYS A 135 -8.43 19.39 11.97
C CYS A 135 -8.43 18.54 13.25
N ILE A 136 -9.40 17.64 13.38
CA ILE A 136 -9.58 16.82 14.58
C ILE A 136 -9.59 15.36 14.17
N LEU A 137 -8.85 14.54 14.91
CA LEU A 137 -9.06 13.09 14.95
C LEU A 137 -10.10 12.80 16.02
N PHE A 138 -11.25 12.30 15.62
CA PHE A 138 -12.35 11.97 16.51
C PHE A 138 -12.32 10.49 16.90
N GLU A 139 -12.45 10.23 18.20
CA GLU A 139 -12.59 8.90 18.78
C GLU A 139 -13.67 8.95 19.87
N ASP A 140 -14.53 7.94 19.92
CA ASP A 140 -15.47 7.71 21.01
C ASP A 140 -15.53 6.20 21.27
N PRO A 141 -14.57 5.63 22.03
CA PRO A 141 -14.50 4.19 22.24
C PRO A 141 -15.70 3.61 23.00
N GLU A 142 -16.50 4.44 23.69
CA GLU A 142 -17.70 4.00 24.41
C GLU A 142 -18.87 3.73 23.46
N THR A 143 -19.01 4.51 22.38
CA THR A 143 -20.19 4.45 21.50
C THR A 143 -19.88 4.15 20.03
N LEU A 144 -18.64 4.37 19.60
CA LEU A 144 -18.15 4.20 18.23
C LEU A 144 -16.95 3.26 18.21
N HIS A 145 -17.24 1.96 18.10
CA HIS A 145 -16.24 0.92 18.08
C HIS A 145 -16.63 -0.22 17.13
N MET A 146 -15.64 -1.05 16.75
CA MET A 146 -15.87 -2.30 16.02
C MET A 146 -16.72 -3.28 16.81
N ALA A 147 -17.38 -4.22 16.11
CA ALA A 147 -18.12 -5.30 16.74
C ALA A 147 -17.20 -6.24 17.53
N GLU A 148 -15.97 -6.45 17.06
CA GLU A 148 -14.97 -7.28 17.72
C GLU A 148 -13.64 -6.56 17.96
N THR A 149 -12.93 -6.99 19.01
CA THR A 149 -11.56 -6.54 19.25
C THR A 149 -10.59 -7.22 18.29
N ARG A 150 -9.82 -6.43 17.53
CA ARG A 150 -8.83 -6.86 16.55
C ARG A 150 -7.51 -6.11 16.72
N TRP A 151 -6.43 -6.87 16.76
CA TRP A 151 -5.07 -6.42 16.52
C TRP A 151 -4.55 -7.10 15.24
N TYR A 152 -3.75 -6.42 14.42
CA TYR A 152 -3.23 -6.97 13.15
C TYR A 152 -4.29 -7.38 12.11
N ALA A 153 -5.41 -6.65 12.02
CA ALA A 153 -6.42 -6.84 10.99
C ALA A 153 -6.02 -6.15 9.67
N THR A 154 -6.51 -6.64 8.53
CA THR A 154 -6.45 -5.90 7.27
C THR A 154 -7.73 -5.12 7.05
N SER A 155 -7.66 -3.93 6.49
CA SER A 155 -8.83 -3.20 6.02
C SER A 155 -8.70 -2.73 4.57
N LEU A 156 -9.81 -2.65 3.85
CA LEU A 156 -9.84 -2.10 2.48
C LEU A 156 -11.16 -1.43 2.13
N ARG A 157 -11.11 -0.39 1.28
CA ARG A 157 -12.31 0.24 0.71
C ARG A 157 -12.90 -0.65 -0.38
N ILE A 158 -14.19 -0.97 -0.27
CA ILE A 158 -14.93 -1.80 -1.25
C ILE A 158 -15.83 -0.93 -2.14
N PHE A 159 -16.45 -1.55 -3.15
CA PHE A 159 -17.11 -0.83 -4.25
C PHE A 159 -18.28 0.07 -3.81
N ASP A 160 -18.90 -0.19 -2.66
CA ASP A 160 -19.97 0.67 -2.11
C ASP A 160 -19.43 1.78 -1.20
N GLY A 161 -18.11 1.97 -1.16
CA GLY A 161 -17.44 3.02 -0.39
C GLY A 161 -17.20 2.72 1.07
N SER A 162 -17.72 1.60 1.60
CA SER A 162 -17.46 1.17 2.98
C SER A 162 -16.08 0.51 3.11
N ILE A 163 -15.65 0.30 4.35
CA ILE A 163 -14.42 -0.41 4.68
C ILE A 163 -14.77 -1.83 5.11
N MET A 164 -14.17 -2.83 4.47
CA MET A 164 -14.15 -4.21 4.93
C MET A 164 -12.96 -4.40 5.88
N ILE A 165 -13.19 -5.04 7.03
CA ILE A 165 -12.19 -5.30 8.07
C ILE A 165 -12.06 -6.80 8.24
N ILE A 166 -10.85 -7.34 8.06
CA ILE A 166 -10.60 -8.78 7.89
C ILE A 166 -9.62 -9.24 8.96
N GLY A 167 -10.05 -10.24 9.72
CA GLY A 167 -9.15 -11.01 10.57
C GLY A 167 -8.61 -10.26 11.78
N GLY A 168 -7.42 -10.67 12.20
CA GLY A 168 -6.71 -10.17 13.38
C GLY A 168 -6.64 -11.18 14.52
N VAL A 169 -6.22 -10.70 15.67
CA VAL A 169 -6.12 -11.46 16.93
C VAL A 169 -6.78 -10.67 18.06
N HIS A 170 -7.45 -11.37 18.98
CA HIS A 170 -8.10 -10.71 20.11
C HIS A 170 -7.10 -10.27 21.18
N GLN A 171 -5.97 -10.97 21.34
CA GLN A 171 -5.01 -10.73 22.42
C GLN A 171 -3.60 -10.45 21.93
N ARG A 172 -2.72 -10.10 22.86
CA ARG A 172 -1.28 -9.99 22.58
C ARG A 172 -0.71 -11.38 22.27
N THR A 173 -0.29 -11.58 21.03
CA THR A 173 0.62 -12.65 20.64
C THR A 173 2.05 -12.13 20.42
N PRO A 174 3.10 -12.85 20.86
CA PRO A 174 4.49 -12.52 20.53
C PRO A 174 4.87 -12.76 19.06
N PHE A 175 4.26 -13.74 18.39
CA PHE A 175 4.66 -14.16 17.04
C PHE A 175 3.48 -14.75 16.25
N ASN A 176 2.96 -15.92 16.67
CA ASN A 176 1.94 -16.69 15.96
C ASN A 176 0.51 -16.35 16.42
N ASN A 177 -0.49 -16.34 15.55
CA ASN A 177 -1.87 -16.09 15.96
C ASN A 177 -2.42 -17.27 16.79
N ASP A 178 -2.65 -17.04 18.08
CA ASP A 178 -3.08 -18.05 19.06
C ASP A 178 -4.52 -17.85 19.58
N ASP A 179 -5.13 -16.70 19.28
CA ASP A 179 -6.52 -16.34 19.62
C ASP A 179 -7.17 -15.57 18.46
N PRO A 180 -7.41 -16.25 17.34
CA PRO A 180 -7.66 -15.61 16.06
C PRO A 180 -9.09 -15.11 15.91
N VAL A 181 -9.21 -13.98 15.22
CA VAL A 181 -10.50 -13.48 14.75
C VAL A 181 -10.75 -14.05 13.34
N ASN A 182 -11.43 -15.18 13.23
CA ASN A 182 -11.65 -15.85 11.93
C ASN A 182 -12.90 -15.38 11.19
N ASN A 183 -13.08 -14.06 11.12
CA ASN A 183 -14.24 -13.43 10.48
C ASN A 183 -13.86 -12.06 9.89
N LEU A 184 -14.81 -11.46 9.19
CA LEU A 184 -14.76 -10.08 8.73
C LEU A 184 -15.95 -9.27 9.22
N GLU A 185 -15.79 -7.96 9.31
CA GLU A 185 -16.86 -7.00 9.58
C GLU A 185 -16.70 -5.75 8.69
N PHE A 186 -17.59 -4.77 8.84
CA PHE A 186 -17.63 -3.58 7.99
C PHE A 186 -17.76 -2.29 8.78
N PHE A 187 -17.20 -1.21 8.23
CA PHE A 187 -17.44 0.14 8.70
C PHE A 187 -17.91 1.06 7.56
N PRO A 188 -19.07 1.72 7.66
CA PRO A 188 -20.11 1.55 8.68
C PRO A 188 -20.65 0.11 8.77
N PRO A 189 -21.26 -0.29 9.90
CA PRO A 189 -21.73 -1.65 10.10
C PRO A 189 -22.72 -2.13 9.03
N LYS A 190 -22.51 -3.37 8.56
CA LYS A 190 -23.44 -4.11 7.69
C LYS A 190 -24.02 -5.30 8.44
N ASP A 191 -25.05 -5.93 7.87
CA ASP A 191 -25.64 -7.17 8.40
C ASP A 191 -26.11 -7.07 9.86
N GLY A 192 -26.61 -5.88 10.25
CA GLY A 192 -26.99 -5.61 11.64
C GLY A 192 -25.81 -5.56 12.62
N GLY A 193 -24.59 -5.39 12.13
CA GLY A 193 -23.36 -5.38 12.93
C GLY A 193 -22.81 -6.77 13.26
N ILE A 194 -23.29 -7.81 12.57
CA ILE A 194 -22.86 -9.19 12.82
C ILE A 194 -21.66 -9.54 11.92
N PRO A 195 -20.48 -9.87 12.49
CA PRO A 195 -19.34 -10.33 11.71
C PRO A 195 -19.63 -11.62 10.93
N ARG A 196 -19.02 -11.76 9.75
CA ARG A 196 -19.17 -12.92 8.87
C ARG A 196 -17.96 -13.84 8.98
N PRO A 197 -18.13 -15.14 9.30
CA PRO A 197 -17.03 -16.11 9.31
C PRO A 197 -16.28 -16.14 7.97
N LEU A 198 -14.97 -16.40 8.02
CA LEU A 198 -14.12 -16.50 6.84
C LEU A 198 -13.21 -17.73 6.94
N ASP A 199 -13.57 -18.80 6.21
CA ASP A 199 -12.89 -20.10 6.30
C ASP A 199 -11.40 -20.06 5.94
N LEU A 200 -10.97 -19.12 5.07
CA LEU A 200 -9.55 -18.90 4.80
C LEU A 200 -8.74 -18.68 6.09
N LEU A 201 -9.25 -17.85 7.00
CA LEU A 201 -8.50 -17.47 8.20
C LEU A 201 -8.36 -18.66 9.14
N GLU A 202 -9.41 -19.49 9.29
CA GLU A 202 -9.34 -20.70 10.10
C GLU A 202 -8.29 -21.69 9.58
N ARG A 203 -8.20 -21.86 8.26
CA ARG A 203 -7.28 -22.83 7.63
C ARG A 203 -5.83 -22.39 7.57
N THR A 204 -5.57 -21.10 7.73
CA THR A 204 -4.23 -20.51 7.57
C THR A 204 -3.57 -20.19 8.91
N LEU A 205 -4.16 -20.69 10.01
CA LEU A 205 -3.54 -20.63 11.31
C LEU A 205 -2.23 -21.43 11.38
N PRO A 206 -1.24 -20.93 12.11
CA PRO A 206 -1.26 -19.71 12.93
C PRO A 206 -0.79 -18.42 12.18
N ALA A 207 -0.58 -18.47 10.87
CA ALA A 207 0.03 -17.40 10.08
C ALA A 207 -0.98 -16.63 9.22
N ASN A 208 -2.02 -16.05 9.84
CA ASN A 208 -3.14 -15.42 9.14
C ASN A 208 -3.35 -13.92 9.46
N LEU A 209 -2.38 -13.27 10.11
CA LEU A 209 -2.43 -11.85 10.46
C LEU A 209 -2.13 -10.95 9.25
N PHE A 210 -2.76 -9.78 9.19
CA PHE A 210 -2.72 -8.87 8.04
C PHE A 210 -2.83 -9.60 6.67
N PRO A 211 -3.91 -10.37 6.42
CA PRO A 211 -4.12 -11.03 5.13
C PRO A 211 -4.00 -10.01 3.99
N ARG A 212 -3.27 -10.34 2.93
CA ARG A 212 -3.11 -9.41 1.81
C ARG A 212 -4.38 -9.44 0.99
N SER A 213 -5.09 -8.32 0.89
CA SER A 213 -6.43 -8.28 0.30
C SER A 213 -6.64 -7.09 -0.63
N PHE A 214 -7.31 -7.33 -1.77
CA PHE A 214 -7.59 -6.32 -2.78
C PHE A 214 -9.01 -6.49 -3.31
N ALA A 215 -9.78 -5.39 -3.36
CA ALA A 215 -11.02 -5.36 -4.12
C ALA A 215 -10.71 -5.53 -5.62
N LEU A 216 -11.54 -6.28 -6.34
CA LEU A 216 -11.36 -6.58 -7.75
C LEU A 216 -12.36 -5.80 -8.63
N PRO A 217 -12.07 -5.61 -9.93
CA PRO A 217 -12.94 -4.94 -10.90
C PRO A 217 -14.35 -5.54 -11.06
N ASP A 218 -14.55 -6.80 -10.68
CA ASP A 218 -15.86 -7.47 -10.68
C ASP A 218 -16.61 -7.34 -9.33
N GLY A 219 -16.01 -6.63 -8.36
CA GLY A 219 -16.55 -6.41 -7.01
C GLY A 219 -16.25 -7.50 -5.99
N LYS A 220 -15.57 -8.59 -6.40
CA LYS A 220 -15.07 -9.60 -5.45
C LYS A 220 -13.77 -9.14 -4.80
N ILE A 221 -13.27 -9.92 -3.85
CA ILE A 221 -12.04 -9.62 -3.11
C ILE A 221 -11.02 -10.74 -3.33
N PHE A 222 -9.84 -10.42 -3.84
CA PHE A 222 -8.70 -11.33 -3.74
C PHE A 222 -8.17 -11.32 -2.31
N MET A 223 -7.89 -12.48 -1.73
CA MET A 223 -7.25 -12.59 -0.41
C MET A 223 -6.14 -13.64 -0.41
N ALA A 224 -5.05 -13.34 0.29
CA ALA A 224 -3.96 -14.27 0.56
C ALA A 224 -3.61 -14.28 2.05
N ALA A 225 -3.53 -15.48 2.63
CA ALA A 225 -3.10 -15.71 4.02
C ALA A 225 -2.23 -16.96 4.11
N ALA A 226 -1.17 -16.91 4.91
CA ALA A 226 -0.06 -17.84 4.87
C ALA A 226 0.44 -18.01 3.42
N ASN A 227 0.25 -19.20 2.84
CA ASN A 227 0.51 -19.51 1.42
C ASN A 227 -0.77 -19.77 0.61
N GLN A 228 -1.96 -19.67 1.21
CA GLN A 228 -3.23 -19.97 0.53
C GLN A 228 -3.84 -18.70 -0.06
N THR A 229 -4.54 -18.84 -1.19
CA THR A 229 -5.22 -17.72 -1.86
C THR A 229 -6.66 -18.05 -2.24
N ILE A 230 -7.54 -17.05 -2.22
CA ILE A 230 -8.95 -17.16 -2.59
C ILE A 230 -9.41 -15.93 -3.38
N ILE A 231 -10.55 -16.08 -4.07
CA ILE A 231 -11.45 -14.98 -4.40
C ILE A 231 -12.68 -15.12 -3.51
N TYR A 232 -12.99 -14.08 -2.74
CA TYR A 232 -14.17 -14.00 -1.89
C TYR A 232 -15.23 -13.11 -2.53
N ASP A 233 -16.41 -13.67 -2.77
CA ASP A 233 -17.60 -12.93 -3.18
C ASP A 233 -18.37 -12.56 -1.91
N PHE A 234 -18.26 -11.30 -1.49
CA PHE A 234 -18.93 -10.84 -0.27
C PHE A 234 -20.42 -10.57 -0.48
N GLU A 235 -20.91 -10.39 -1.71
CA GLU A 235 -22.35 -10.24 -1.96
C GLU A 235 -23.03 -11.61 -1.79
N ALA A 236 -22.43 -12.66 -2.34
CA ALA A 236 -22.89 -14.03 -2.21
C ALA A 236 -22.47 -14.72 -0.89
N ASN A 237 -21.51 -14.14 -0.17
CA ASN A 237 -20.85 -14.72 1.00
C ASN A 237 -20.25 -16.11 0.70
N THR A 238 -19.46 -16.21 -0.37
CA THR A 238 -18.80 -17.46 -0.79
C THR A 238 -17.32 -17.24 -1.11
N GLU A 239 -16.48 -18.24 -0.83
CA GLU A 239 -15.08 -18.25 -1.26
C GLU A 239 -14.85 -19.26 -2.40
N THR A 240 -14.02 -18.85 -3.36
CA THR A 240 -13.45 -19.72 -4.40
C THR A 240 -11.97 -19.84 -4.16
N ARG A 241 -11.49 -21.07 -3.96
CA ARG A 241 -10.05 -21.32 -3.79
C ARG A 241 -9.29 -21.13 -5.09
N LEU A 242 -8.10 -20.56 -4.96
CA LEU A 242 -7.12 -20.43 -6.02
C LEU A 242 -5.93 -21.36 -5.73
N PRO A 243 -5.02 -21.59 -6.70
CA PRO A 243 -3.78 -22.30 -6.42
C PRO A 243 -2.97 -21.62 -5.30
N ASP A 244 -2.43 -22.40 -4.38
CA ASP A 244 -1.54 -21.90 -3.34
C ASP A 244 -0.30 -21.21 -3.94
N ILE A 245 0.26 -20.27 -3.20
CA ILE A 245 1.50 -19.60 -3.56
C ILE A 245 2.59 -20.66 -3.72
N PRO A 246 3.31 -20.70 -4.86
CA PRO A 246 4.28 -21.75 -5.15
C PRO A 246 5.41 -21.82 -4.13
N ASN A 247 6.07 -22.99 -4.07
CA ASN A 247 7.21 -23.26 -3.20
C ASN A 247 6.96 -23.08 -1.69
N ASN A 248 5.69 -23.14 -1.27
CA ASN A 248 5.26 -22.95 0.11
C ASN A 248 5.67 -21.60 0.71
N VAL A 249 5.84 -20.57 -0.12
CA VAL A 249 6.15 -19.23 0.33
C VAL A 249 4.94 -18.66 1.07
N ARG A 250 5.17 -18.22 2.31
CA ARG A 250 4.20 -17.56 3.18
C ARG A 250 4.49 -16.07 3.22
N ILE A 251 3.44 -15.27 3.29
CA ILE A 251 3.54 -13.82 3.03
C ILE A 251 2.80 -12.93 4.03
N THR A 252 2.10 -13.50 5.00
CA THR A 252 1.36 -12.77 6.05
C THR A 252 2.14 -12.73 7.35
N ASN A 253 1.80 -11.78 8.21
CA ASN A 253 2.52 -11.56 9.46
C ASN A 253 2.47 -12.80 10.38
N PRO A 254 3.61 -13.20 11.01
CA PRO A 254 4.94 -12.56 11.04
C PRO A 254 5.95 -13.05 9.96
N LEU A 255 5.46 -13.72 8.93
CA LEU A 255 6.23 -14.27 7.81
C LEU A 255 6.18 -13.34 6.57
N ASP A 256 6.12 -12.03 6.82
CA ASP A 256 5.76 -10.98 5.88
C ASP A 256 6.51 -11.03 4.53
N GLY A 257 5.78 -11.43 3.50
CA GLY A 257 5.97 -10.95 2.15
C GLY A 257 5.02 -9.78 1.90
N THR A 258 4.95 -9.33 0.67
CA THR A 258 4.02 -8.27 0.26
C THR A 258 3.29 -8.66 -1.01
N ALA A 259 2.22 -7.93 -1.30
CA ALA A 259 1.45 -8.09 -2.51
C ALA A 259 1.00 -6.73 -3.04
N THR A 260 0.71 -6.66 -4.33
CA THR A 260 0.05 -5.52 -4.96
C THR A 260 -0.88 -5.99 -6.08
N LEU A 261 -2.01 -5.31 -6.24
CA LEU A 261 -2.79 -5.34 -7.47
C LEU A 261 -2.00 -4.54 -8.52
N LEU A 262 -1.66 -5.18 -9.63
CA LEU A 262 -0.96 -4.53 -10.73
C LEU A 262 -1.88 -3.47 -11.39
N PRO A 263 -1.32 -2.48 -12.08
CA PRO A 263 -2.09 -1.41 -12.72
C PRO A 263 -3.25 -1.96 -13.57
N LEU A 264 -4.43 -1.36 -13.42
CA LEU A 264 -5.61 -1.72 -14.20
C LEU A 264 -5.69 -0.84 -15.45
N HIS A 265 -5.93 -1.45 -16.61
CA HIS A 265 -5.93 -0.78 -17.91
C HIS A 265 -7.27 -0.90 -18.64
N PRO A 266 -7.76 0.17 -19.30
CA PRO A 266 -8.88 0.06 -20.22
C PRO A 266 -8.52 -0.85 -21.43
N PRO A 267 -9.52 -1.43 -22.12
CA PRO A 267 -10.95 -1.32 -21.82
C PRO A 267 -11.44 -2.34 -20.77
N ASP A 268 -10.68 -3.42 -20.53
CA ASP A 268 -11.18 -4.60 -19.81
C ASP A 268 -10.82 -4.62 -18.32
N TYR A 269 -9.83 -3.80 -17.91
CA TYR A 269 -9.36 -3.69 -16.53
C TYR A 269 -9.03 -5.05 -15.90
N ILE A 270 -8.35 -5.91 -16.64
CA ILE A 270 -8.03 -7.28 -16.21
C ILE A 270 -7.16 -7.23 -14.94
N PRO A 271 -7.60 -7.80 -13.81
CA PRO A 271 -6.83 -7.80 -12.58
C PRO A 271 -5.69 -8.82 -12.60
N GLU A 272 -4.51 -8.39 -12.15
CA GLU A 272 -3.36 -9.26 -11.91
C GLU A 272 -2.76 -8.96 -10.54
N ILE A 273 -2.41 -10.01 -9.80
CA ILE A 273 -1.78 -9.88 -8.48
C ILE A 273 -0.31 -10.26 -8.60
N LEU A 274 0.55 -9.45 -7.99
CA LEU A 274 1.96 -9.76 -7.77
C LEU A 274 2.18 -9.95 -6.27
N ILE A 275 2.83 -11.05 -5.87
CA ILE A 275 3.20 -11.36 -4.49
C ILE A 275 4.71 -11.59 -4.43
N CYS A 276 5.42 -10.88 -3.56
CA CYS A 276 6.89 -10.97 -3.48
C CYS A 276 7.39 -11.13 -2.04
N GLY A 277 8.49 -11.85 -1.88
CA GLY A 277 9.20 -11.99 -0.60
C GLY A 277 8.56 -12.97 0.37
N GLY A 278 8.78 -12.74 1.66
CA GLY A 278 8.32 -13.63 2.73
C GLY A 278 9.30 -14.79 2.95
N THR A 279 8.79 -15.98 3.26
CA THR A 279 9.64 -17.14 3.56
C THR A 279 8.94 -18.47 3.27
N ASN A 280 9.71 -19.50 2.93
CA ASN A 280 9.22 -20.88 2.83
C ASN A 280 9.30 -21.64 4.16
N THR A 281 9.69 -20.96 5.26
CA THR A 281 9.66 -21.51 6.62
C THR A 281 8.26 -22.02 6.94
N SER A 282 8.17 -23.21 7.54
CA SER A 282 6.89 -23.74 8.02
C SER A 282 6.37 -22.91 9.20
N ASP A 283 5.12 -22.46 9.10
CA ASP A 283 4.36 -21.79 10.17
C ASP A 283 4.02 -22.70 11.36
N GLN A 284 4.30 -24.01 11.24
CA GLN A 284 4.12 -24.99 12.31
C GLN A 284 5.39 -25.17 13.17
N LEU A 285 6.52 -24.55 12.81
CA LEU A 285 7.72 -24.62 13.62
C LEU A 285 7.56 -23.80 14.91
N PRO A 286 8.05 -24.29 16.06
CA PRO A 286 8.17 -23.48 17.26
C PRO A 286 9.02 -22.24 16.99
N VAL A 287 8.64 -21.09 17.56
CA VAL A 287 9.31 -19.82 17.31
C VAL A 287 10.79 -19.85 17.76
N GLU A 288 11.09 -20.66 18.77
CA GLU A 288 12.43 -20.87 19.32
C GLU A 288 13.33 -21.69 18.38
N GLU A 289 12.78 -22.31 17.33
CA GLU A 289 13.54 -22.98 16.27
C GLU A 289 13.85 -22.07 15.09
N LEU A 290 13.17 -20.94 15.00
CA LEU A 290 13.43 -19.91 14.01
C LEU A 290 14.68 -19.11 14.38
N SER A 291 15.33 -18.49 13.41
CA SER A 291 16.50 -17.62 13.62
C SER A 291 16.40 -16.36 12.78
N SER A 292 16.90 -15.23 13.29
CA SER A 292 17.02 -13.98 12.53
C SER A 292 17.91 -14.11 11.28
N GLN A 293 18.66 -15.21 11.20
CA GLN A 293 19.60 -15.54 10.14
C GLN A 293 18.99 -16.45 9.06
N THR A 294 17.74 -16.91 9.22
CA THR A 294 17.06 -17.72 8.20
C THR A 294 16.87 -16.87 6.93
N PRO A 295 17.35 -17.31 5.75
CA PRO A 295 17.17 -16.54 4.52
C PRO A 295 15.71 -16.27 4.18
N ALA A 296 15.39 -15.06 3.75
CA ALA A 296 14.10 -14.74 3.19
C ALA A 296 13.93 -15.32 1.78
N SER A 297 12.70 -15.27 1.26
CA SER A 297 12.38 -15.62 -0.12
C SER A 297 12.71 -14.45 -1.05
N ASP A 298 13.28 -14.76 -2.21
CA ASP A 298 13.40 -13.82 -3.35
C ASP A 298 12.28 -14.02 -4.37
N GLN A 299 11.33 -14.92 -4.12
CA GLN A 299 10.26 -15.24 -5.07
C GLN A 299 9.31 -14.06 -5.26
N CYS A 300 8.96 -13.81 -6.52
CA CYS A 300 7.81 -13.03 -6.94
C CYS A 300 6.87 -13.92 -7.77
N SER A 301 5.61 -14.03 -7.36
CA SER A 301 4.57 -14.82 -8.02
C SER A 301 3.49 -13.89 -8.56
N ARG A 302 3.25 -13.95 -9.86
CA ARG A 302 2.22 -13.18 -10.57
C ARG A 302 1.12 -14.12 -11.05
N MET A 303 -0.13 -13.70 -10.92
CA MET A 303 -1.27 -14.42 -11.50
C MET A 303 -2.31 -13.45 -12.04
N THR A 304 -2.77 -13.73 -13.25
CA THR A 304 -3.93 -13.07 -13.86
C THR A 304 -5.22 -13.68 -13.31
N LEU A 305 -6.14 -12.86 -12.81
CA LEU A 305 -7.35 -13.31 -12.12
C LEU A 305 -8.57 -13.40 -13.06
N THR A 306 -8.37 -13.89 -14.28
CA THR A 306 -9.47 -14.37 -15.15
C THR A 306 -9.59 -15.89 -15.04
N PRO A 307 -10.69 -16.52 -15.47
CA PRO A 307 -10.80 -17.98 -15.49
C PRO A 307 -9.60 -18.67 -16.16
N GLU A 308 -9.17 -18.18 -17.33
CA GLU A 308 -8.04 -18.72 -18.08
C GLU A 308 -6.70 -18.44 -17.41
N GLY A 309 -6.56 -17.29 -16.75
CA GLY A 309 -5.37 -16.93 -15.97
C GLY A 309 -5.20 -17.80 -14.73
N ILE A 310 -6.30 -18.06 -14.02
CA ILE A 310 -6.33 -18.95 -12.85
C ILE A 310 -6.02 -20.39 -13.26
N GLU A 311 -6.54 -20.86 -14.40
CA GLU A 311 -6.22 -22.19 -14.95
C GLU A 311 -4.74 -22.31 -15.32
N ARG A 312 -4.12 -21.24 -15.85
CA ARG A 312 -2.68 -21.20 -16.13
C ARG A 312 -1.84 -21.21 -14.86
N GLY A 313 -2.33 -20.59 -13.79
CA GLY A 313 -1.67 -20.50 -12.49
C GLY A 313 -0.57 -19.45 -12.42
N TRP A 314 0.31 -19.61 -11.43
CA TRP A 314 1.34 -18.62 -11.07
C TRP A 314 2.51 -18.59 -12.07
N GLU A 315 2.86 -17.38 -12.53
CA GLU A 315 4.14 -17.08 -13.16
C GLU A 315 5.15 -16.68 -12.07
N ILE A 316 6.33 -17.30 -12.06
CA ILE A 316 7.36 -17.05 -11.05
C ILE A 316 8.55 -16.31 -11.67
N GLU A 317 8.97 -15.25 -11.00
CA GLU A 317 10.24 -14.57 -11.19
C GLU A 317 10.93 -14.33 -9.83
N ARG A 318 12.15 -13.77 -9.84
CA ARG A 318 12.95 -13.59 -8.62
C ARG A 318 13.42 -12.16 -8.48
N MET A 319 13.28 -11.61 -7.28
CA MET A 319 13.93 -10.37 -6.86
C MET A 319 15.46 -10.51 -6.94
N LEU A 320 16.15 -9.37 -6.99
CA LEU A 320 17.62 -9.32 -7.05
C LEU A 320 18.26 -9.77 -5.74
N GLU A 321 17.55 -9.58 -4.63
CA GLU A 321 17.89 -10.08 -3.31
C GLU A 321 16.63 -10.58 -2.60
N PRO A 322 16.74 -11.58 -1.70
CA PRO A 322 15.61 -12.04 -0.90
C PRO A 322 15.13 -10.95 0.05
N ARG A 323 13.82 -10.89 0.32
CA ARG A 323 13.25 -9.88 1.23
C ARG A 323 12.14 -10.43 2.10
N MET A 324 12.31 -10.27 3.40
CA MET A 324 11.30 -10.30 4.45
C MET A 324 10.86 -8.85 4.72
N MET A 325 9.56 -8.63 4.91
CA MET A 325 8.95 -7.31 5.04
C MET A 325 9.27 -6.32 3.89
N PRO A 326 9.27 -6.73 2.60
CA PRO A 326 9.36 -5.76 1.50
C PRO A 326 8.08 -4.91 1.41
N GLU A 327 8.18 -3.69 0.90
CA GLU A 327 7.03 -2.87 0.52
C GLU A 327 7.03 -2.66 -1.00
N MET A 328 5.84 -2.65 -1.63
CA MET A 328 5.65 -2.42 -3.06
C MET A 328 4.80 -1.18 -3.31
N ILE A 329 5.33 -0.22 -4.05
CA ILE A 329 4.67 1.07 -4.31
C ILE A 329 4.39 1.24 -5.78
N LEU A 330 3.10 1.38 -6.12
CA LEU A 330 2.67 1.74 -7.46
C LEU A 330 3.16 3.17 -7.79
N MET A 331 3.86 3.34 -8.90
CA MET A 331 4.29 4.65 -9.41
C MET A 331 3.33 5.14 -10.51
N PRO A 332 3.18 6.46 -10.71
CA PRO A 332 2.25 7.02 -11.71
C PRO A 332 2.44 6.56 -13.16
N ASN A 333 3.61 6.03 -13.50
CA ASN A 333 3.93 5.51 -14.83
C ASN A 333 3.56 4.02 -15.01
N GLY A 334 3.12 3.34 -13.95
CA GLY A 334 2.79 1.92 -13.91
C GLY A 334 3.92 1.01 -13.44
N GLU A 335 5.11 1.54 -13.17
CA GLU A 335 6.18 0.79 -12.53
C GLU A 335 5.92 0.64 -11.03
N ILE A 336 6.62 -0.28 -10.39
CA ILE A 336 6.46 -0.60 -8.97
C ILE A 336 7.82 -0.52 -8.30
N VAL A 337 7.94 0.26 -7.23
CA VAL A 337 9.16 0.29 -6.42
C VAL A 337 9.06 -0.77 -5.34
N ILE A 338 10.05 -1.67 -5.28
CA ILE A 338 10.25 -2.65 -4.20
C ILE A 338 11.31 -2.06 -3.25
N ILE A 339 10.94 -1.79 -2.01
CA ILE A 339 11.79 -1.10 -1.02
C ILE A 339 11.63 -1.70 0.38
N ASN A 340 12.52 -1.31 1.30
CA ASN A 340 12.53 -1.74 2.69
C ASN A 340 12.71 -3.26 2.87
N GLY A 341 12.72 -3.70 4.12
CA GLY A 341 12.83 -5.10 4.51
C GLY A 341 14.27 -5.56 4.79
N ALA A 342 14.35 -6.86 5.06
CA ALA A 342 15.55 -7.56 5.51
C ALA A 342 15.77 -8.83 4.68
N GLN A 343 17.02 -9.21 4.44
CA GLN A 343 17.33 -10.40 3.64
C GLN A 343 17.23 -11.71 4.46
N SER A 344 17.12 -11.62 5.78
CA SER A 344 16.94 -12.77 6.66
C SER A 344 16.03 -12.49 7.86
N GLY A 345 15.48 -13.56 8.43
CA GLY A 345 14.67 -13.55 9.64
C GLY A 345 13.18 -13.31 9.36
N TYR A 346 12.52 -12.67 10.32
CA TYR A 346 11.06 -12.58 10.39
C TYR A 346 10.62 -11.22 10.95
N ALA A 347 9.35 -10.89 10.78
CA ALA A 347 8.74 -9.78 11.50
C ALA A 347 8.64 -10.07 13.02
N ALA A 348 8.07 -9.11 13.76
CA ALA A 348 8.04 -9.10 15.22
C ALA A 348 9.43 -8.89 15.86
N PHE A 349 9.51 -9.06 17.17
CA PHE A 349 10.71 -8.82 17.96
C PHE A 349 10.88 -9.84 19.09
N ALA A 350 12.13 -10.06 19.50
CA ALA A 350 12.57 -10.84 20.67
C ALA A 350 11.92 -12.24 20.82
N GLY A 351 11.66 -12.93 19.70
CA GLY A 351 11.00 -14.23 19.68
C GLY A 351 11.84 -15.38 19.11
N VAL A 352 12.81 -15.08 18.25
CA VAL A 352 13.58 -16.07 17.49
C VAL A 352 15.02 -16.19 18.01
N LYS A 353 15.78 -17.19 17.56
CA LYS A 353 17.21 -17.34 17.83
C LYS A 353 18.04 -16.24 17.15
N ASP A 354 19.21 -16.00 17.73
CA ASP A 354 20.21 -15.05 17.24
C ASP A 354 19.65 -13.63 16.99
N PRO A 355 18.78 -13.08 17.86
CA PRO A 355 18.19 -11.78 17.60
C PRO A 355 19.28 -10.69 17.56
N VAL A 356 19.09 -9.72 16.66
CA VAL A 356 19.99 -8.58 16.54
C VAL A 356 19.41 -7.43 17.36
N GLY A 357 19.90 -7.29 18.59
CA GLY A 357 19.19 -6.55 19.62
C GLY A 357 17.86 -7.25 19.93
N ASN A 358 16.74 -6.58 19.70
CA ASN A 358 15.41 -7.19 19.77
C ASN A 358 14.90 -7.66 18.40
N SER A 359 15.62 -7.41 17.30
CA SER A 359 15.11 -7.72 15.97
C SER A 359 15.12 -9.23 15.69
N ASN A 360 13.99 -9.72 15.20
CA ASN A 360 13.87 -11.06 14.63
C ASN A 360 14.36 -11.13 13.18
N ALA A 361 14.86 -10.02 12.61
CA ALA A 361 15.38 -9.91 11.25
C ALA A 361 16.76 -9.24 11.21
N ASP A 362 17.52 -9.55 10.16
CA ASP A 362 18.87 -9.03 9.95
C ASP A 362 19.17 -8.84 8.44
N HIS A 363 20.34 -8.30 8.12
CA HIS A 363 20.77 -8.00 6.75
C HIS A 363 19.78 -7.08 5.99
N PRO A 364 19.56 -5.83 6.43
CA PRO A 364 18.63 -4.92 5.79
C PRO A 364 18.89 -4.77 4.28
N ALA A 365 17.82 -4.67 3.49
CA ALA A 365 17.91 -4.45 2.06
C ALA A 365 17.94 -2.94 1.75
N PHE A 366 19.15 -2.38 1.64
CA PHE A 366 19.38 -0.94 1.54
C PHE A 366 19.15 -0.30 0.16
N THR A 367 19.17 -1.09 -0.91
CA THR A 367 19.01 -0.61 -2.28
C THR A 367 17.62 -1.02 -2.78
N PRO A 368 16.73 -0.09 -3.16
CA PRO A 368 15.43 -0.47 -3.73
C PRO A 368 15.57 -1.02 -5.15
N SER A 369 14.53 -1.69 -5.64
CA SER A 369 14.42 -2.18 -7.03
C SER A 369 13.15 -1.64 -7.69
N ILE A 370 13.14 -1.60 -9.02
CA ILE A 370 11.97 -1.30 -9.83
C ILE A 370 11.48 -2.59 -10.48
N TYR A 371 10.18 -2.84 -10.41
CA TYR A 371 9.45 -3.85 -11.17
C TYR A 371 8.66 -3.17 -12.31
N THR A 372 8.91 -3.57 -13.55
CA THR A 372 8.22 -3.10 -14.76
C THR A 372 7.26 -4.19 -15.26
N PRO A 373 5.93 -4.08 -15.04
CA PRO A 373 4.98 -5.16 -15.33
C PRO A 373 4.96 -5.65 -16.78
N ASP A 374 5.18 -4.74 -17.73
CA ASP A 374 5.10 -5.03 -19.17
C ASP A 374 6.41 -5.57 -19.76
N ALA A 375 7.49 -5.61 -18.98
CA ALA A 375 8.74 -6.18 -19.45
C ALA A 375 8.65 -7.71 -19.56
N PRO A 376 9.46 -8.35 -20.43
CA PRO A 376 9.49 -9.80 -20.54
C PRO A 376 9.83 -10.47 -19.20
N LEU A 377 9.26 -11.65 -18.97
CA LEU A 377 9.56 -12.47 -17.79
C LEU A 377 11.08 -12.62 -17.60
N GLY A 378 11.55 -12.39 -16.37
CA GLY A 378 12.99 -12.41 -16.04
C GLY A 378 13.74 -11.12 -16.35
N GLN A 379 13.08 -10.10 -16.91
CA GLN A 379 13.64 -8.76 -17.14
C GLN A 379 12.82 -7.65 -16.47
N ARG A 380 11.84 -8.01 -15.63
CA ARG A 380 10.94 -7.03 -14.98
C ARG A 380 11.59 -6.33 -13.80
N ILE A 381 12.59 -6.92 -13.14
CA ILE A 381 13.19 -6.36 -11.92
C ILE A 381 14.59 -5.81 -12.20
N SER A 382 14.84 -4.57 -11.80
CA SER A 382 16.16 -3.94 -11.88
C SER A 382 16.39 -2.95 -10.74
N ASN A 383 17.62 -2.89 -10.21
CA ASN A 383 18.09 -1.82 -9.31
C ASN A 383 19.08 -0.87 -10.02
N ALA A 384 19.18 -0.94 -11.35
CA ALA A 384 20.09 -0.09 -12.11
C ALA A 384 19.73 1.39 -11.92
N GLY A 385 20.69 2.17 -11.39
CA GLY A 385 20.49 3.58 -11.10
C GLY A 385 19.74 3.89 -9.81
N MET A 386 19.38 2.88 -9.00
CA MET A 386 18.78 3.08 -7.68
C MET A 386 19.86 3.43 -6.64
N PRO A 387 19.60 4.38 -5.73
CA PRO A 387 20.51 4.73 -4.65
C PRO A 387 20.45 3.69 -3.52
N THR A 388 21.41 3.77 -2.61
CA THR A 388 21.46 2.97 -1.37
C THR A 388 21.31 3.91 -0.17
N THR A 389 20.42 3.59 0.75
CA THR A 389 20.30 4.30 2.05
C THR A 389 21.22 3.65 3.09
N ASP A 390 21.56 4.37 4.16
CA ASP A 390 22.23 3.84 5.36
C ASP A 390 21.27 3.60 6.53
N ILE A 391 19.96 3.84 6.34
CA ILE A 391 18.93 3.61 7.34
C ILE A 391 18.27 2.25 7.14
N ALA A 392 18.34 1.39 8.16
CA ALA A 392 17.68 0.09 8.15
C ALA A 392 16.16 0.25 8.37
N ARG A 393 15.36 -0.02 7.33
CA ARG A 393 13.90 -0.07 7.39
C ARG A 393 13.42 -1.52 7.45
N VAL A 394 13.28 -2.03 8.67
CA VAL A 394 12.83 -3.42 8.95
C VAL A 394 11.42 -3.38 9.56
N TYR A 395 11.10 -4.26 10.50
CA TYR A 395 9.79 -4.29 11.15
C TYR A 395 9.35 -2.91 11.66
N HIS A 396 8.08 -2.57 11.42
CA HIS A 396 7.45 -1.26 11.70
C HIS A 396 7.97 -0.08 10.86
N SER A 397 8.54 -0.31 9.67
CA SER A 397 8.71 0.74 8.68
C SER A 397 7.45 1.00 7.86
N THR A 398 7.37 2.20 7.30
CA THR A 398 6.38 2.59 6.30
C THR A 398 7.04 3.28 5.13
N VAL A 399 6.43 3.14 3.96
CA VAL A 399 6.64 4.02 2.81
C VAL A 399 5.29 4.43 2.23
N THR A 400 5.17 5.58 1.57
CA THR A 400 3.97 5.94 0.81
C THR A 400 4.31 6.89 -0.34
N LEU A 401 3.61 6.78 -1.48
CA LEU A 401 3.72 7.76 -2.56
C LEU A 401 3.07 9.07 -2.12
N THR A 402 3.70 10.21 -2.38
CA THR A 402 3.12 11.53 -2.09
C THR A 402 2.51 12.16 -3.34
N GLN A 403 1.72 13.22 -3.18
CA GLN A 403 1.24 14.03 -4.31
C GLN A 403 2.38 14.60 -5.16
N LYS A 404 3.58 14.80 -4.60
CA LYS A 404 4.73 15.28 -5.39
C LYS A 404 5.27 14.22 -6.34
N GLY A 405 4.86 12.96 -6.22
CA GLY A 405 5.35 11.83 -7.02
C GLY A 405 6.62 11.18 -6.47
N ASN A 406 7.09 11.57 -5.29
CA ASN A 406 8.19 10.90 -4.58
C ASN A 406 7.65 10.02 -3.45
N LEU A 407 8.52 9.22 -2.85
CA LEU A 407 8.14 8.31 -1.76
C LEU A 407 8.55 8.89 -0.41
N LEU A 408 7.61 9.04 0.52
CA LEU A 408 7.86 9.34 1.93
C LEU A 408 8.17 8.01 2.64
N ILE A 409 9.29 7.94 3.36
CA ILE A 409 9.77 6.73 4.07
C ILE A 409 10.02 7.10 5.53
N ALA A 410 9.45 6.34 6.46
CA ALA A 410 9.54 6.60 7.89
C ALA A 410 9.44 5.31 8.72
N GLY A 411 9.60 5.44 10.05
CA GLY A 411 9.51 4.30 10.97
C GLY A 411 10.65 3.30 10.84
N SER A 412 10.44 2.09 11.36
CA SER A 412 11.39 1.02 11.69
C SER A 412 11.67 1.01 13.19
N SER A 413 11.14 -0.01 13.87
CA SER A 413 11.40 -0.23 15.29
C SER A 413 11.09 -1.68 15.65
N PRO A 414 12.03 -2.62 15.47
CA PRO A 414 11.87 -3.99 15.93
C PRO A 414 12.08 -4.10 17.45
N ASN A 415 11.42 -3.22 18.24
CA ASN A 415 11.60 -3.07 19.68
C ASN A 415 10.24 -2.97 20.39
N PRO A 416 10.12 -3.46 21.64
CA PRO A 416 8.87 -3.41 22.40
C PRO A 416 8.47 -1.99 22.84
N VAL A 417 9.44 -1.09 22.95
CA VAL A 417 9.35 0.32 23.37
C VAL A 417 10.38 1.13 22.57
N VAL A 418 10.43 2.45 22.75
CA VAL A 418 11.48 3.28 22.13
C VAL A 418 12.86 2.91 22.69
N VAL A 419 13.77 2.51 21.79
CA VAL A 419 15.15 2.12 22.11
C VAL A 419 16.12 2.80 21.15
N ASN A 420 17.15 3.48 21.67
CA ASN A 420 18.13 4.18 20.85
C ASN A 420 19.48 3.44 20.73
N ASP A 421 19.84 2.64 21.74
CA ASP A 421 21.19 2.07 21.88
C ASP A 421 21.24 0.59 21.42
N THR A 422 20.87 0.34 20.18
CA THR A 422 20.90 -1.00 19.56
C THR A 422 21.22 -0.89 18.07
N GLN A 423 21.55 -2.00 17.41
CA GLN A 423 21.85 -2.02 15.98
C GLN A 423 20.67 -1.56 15.12
N TYR A 424 19.45 -1.89 15.54
CA TYR A 424 18.20 -1.45 14.90
C TYR A 424 17.35 -0.64 15.89
N PRO A 425 17.70 0.65 16.11
CA PRO A 425 17.00 1.50 17.05
C PRO A 425 15.61 1.90 16.52
N SER A 426 14.81 2.51 17.38
CA SER A 426 13.57 3.18 16.97
C SER A 426 13.91 4.36 16.07
N GLU A 427 13.48 4.30 14.81
CA GLU A 427 13.86 5.23 13.77
C GLU A 427 12.78 6.30 13.56
N PHE A 428 13.15 7.55 13.87
CA PHE A 428 12.27 8.71 13.75
C PHE A 428 12.57 9.56 12.51
N ARG A 429 13.69 9.33 11.84
CA ARG A 429 14.11 10.12 10.67
C ARG A 429 13.25 9.76 9.48
N VAL A 430 12.89 10.81 8.74
CA VAL A 430 12.15 10.70 7.47
C VAL A 430 13.14 10.78 6.31
N GLU A 431 12.97 9.90 5.34
CA GLU A 431 13.63 9.97 4.05
C GLU A 431 12.61 10.12 2.93
N TYR A 432 13.00 10.82 1.88
CA TYR A 432 12.30 10.83 0.62
C TYR A 432 13.13 10.12 -0.43
N LEU A 433 12.56 9.11 -1.12
CA LEU A 433 13.14 8.59 -2.35
C LEU A 433 12.56 9.36 -3.53
N ASN A 434 13.40 10.17 -4.17
CA ASN A 434 13.02 11.01 -5.30
C ASN A 434 13.35 10.33 -6.63
N PRO A 435 12.35 10.12 -7.51
CA PRO A 435 12.58 9.69 -8.88
C PRO A 435 13.37 10.72 -9.71
N PRO A 436 14.02 10.31 -10.83
CA PRO A 436 14.82 11.20 -11.67
C PRO A 436 14.06 12.45 -12.14
N TYR A 437 12.76 12.28 -12.44
CA TYR A 437 11.89 13.34 -12.93
C TYR A 437 11.67 14.48 -11.93
N MET A 438 12.03 14.32 -10.65
CA MET A 438 11.93 15.37 -9.63
C MET A 438 12.93 16.51 -9.85
N THR A 439 13.92 16.34 -10.72
CA THR A 439 15.02 17.30 -10.93
C THR A 439 14.98 18.00 -12.29
N VAL A 440 13.88 17.85 -13.02
CA VAL A 440 13.66 18.42 -14.35
C VAL A 440 12.31 19.15 -14.38
N GLU A 441 12.06 19.93 -15.44
CA GLU A 441 10.74 20.53 -15.66
C GLU A 441 9.70 19.44 -15.93
N ARG A 442 8.55 19.49 -15.24
CA ARG A 442 7.53 18.43 -15.25
C ARG A 442 6.26 18.91 -15.95
N PRO A 443 5.45 18.00 -16.53
CA PRO A 443 4.10 18.37 -16.93
C PRO A 443 3.31 18.84 -15.70
N GLN A 444 2.38 19.77 -15.92
CA GLN A 444 1.51 20.31 -14.88
C GLN A 444 0.05 20.17 -15.29
N LEU A 445 -0.78 19.79 -14.32
CA LEU A 445 -2.22 19.75 -14.43
C LEU A 445 -2.80 21.00 -13.76
N SER A 446 -3.81 21.60 -14.36
CA SER A 446 -4.56 22.73 -13.81
C SER A 446 -6.03 22.61 -14.17
N ASN A 447 -6.90 23.29 -13.42
CA ASN A 447 -8.35 23.21 -13.59
C ASN A 447 -8.91 21.77 -13.51
N VAL A 448 -8.27 20.91 -12.71
CA VAL A 448 -8.75 19.56 -12.43
C VAL A 448 -10.05 19.66 -11.61
N PRO A 449 -11.14 18.98 -12.01
CA PRO A 449 -12.35 18.95 -11.21
C PRO A 449 -12.08 18.38 -9.81
N LYS A 450 -12.60 19.03 -8.76
CA LYS A 450 -12.50 18.49 -7.39
C LYS A 450 -13.26 17.17 -7.22
N GLN A 451 -14.21 16.89 -8.10
CA GLN A 451 -15.04 15.70 -8.08
C GLN A 451 -15.31 15.22 -9.51
N ILE A 452 -15.22 13.92 -9.75
CA ILE A 452 -15.52 13.28 -11.04
C ILE A 452 -16.53 12.15 -10.86
N ALA A 453 -17.49 12.07 -11.78
CA ALA A 453 -18.44 10.96 -11.84
C ALA A 453 -17.84 9.78 -12.62
N PHE A 454 -18.34 8.56 -12.36
CA PHE A 454 -17.97 7.38 -13.16
C PHE A 454 -18.52 7.46 -14.58
N ASN A 455 -17.85 6.77 -15.51
CA ASN A 455 -18.17 6.74 -16.93
C ASN A 455 -18.42 8.13 -17.56
N SER A 456 -17.74 9.16 -17.08
CA SER A 456 -17.90 10.54 -17.54
C SER A 456 -16.66 11.03 -18.28
N GLN A 457 -16.86 11.94 -19.22
CA GLN A 457 -15.77 12.66 -19.88
C GLN A 457 -15.60 14.01 -19.20
N PHE A 458 -14.36 14.39 -18.90
CA PHE A 458 -14.03 15.72 -18.38
C PHE A 458 -12.75 16.23 -19.03
N SER A 459 -12.50 17.53 -18.89
CA SER A 459 -11.31 18.18 -19.44
C SER A 459 -10.43 18.75 -18.34
N VAL A 460 -9.13 18.69 -18.56
CA VAL A 460 -8.10 19.23 -17.66
C VAL A 460 -7.11 20.03 -18.50
N ASP A 461 -6.73 21.20 -18.01
CA ASP A 461 -5.71 22.01 -18.68
C ASP A 461 -4.32 21.50 -18.33
N VAL A 462 -3.46 21.43 -19.34
CA VAL A 462 -2.11 20.89 -19.20
C VAL A 462 -1.05 21.83 -19.75
N SER A 463 0.07 21.87 -19.05
CA SER A 463 1.32 22.45 -19.55
C SER A 463 2.35 21.33 -19.65
N ILE A 464 2.72 20.97 -20.88
CA ILE A 464 3.71 19.93 -21.15
C ILE A 464 5.02 20.60 -21.63
N PRO A 465 6.15 20.40 -20.92
CA PRO A 465 7.45 20.89 -21.37
C PRO A 465 7.76 20.46 -22.80
N SER A 466 8.28 21.37 -23.63
CA SER A 466 8.51 21.14 -25.07
C SER A 466 9.32 19.87 -25.36
N ARG A 467 10.30 19.56 -24.52
CA ARG A 467 11.12 18.34 -24.60
C ARG A 467 10.34 17.03 -24.47
N LEU A 468 9.12 17.06 -23.92
CA LEU A 468 8.27 15.89 -23.66
C LEU A 468 7.16 15.71 -24.70
N THR A 469 6.99 16.64 -25.65
CA THR A 469 5.87 16.67 -26.60
C THR A 469 5.74 15.46 -27.54
N GLN A 470 6.73 14.57 -27.56
CA GLN A 470 6.71 13.31 -28.34
C GLN A 470 6.65 12.05 -27.46
N GLY A 471 6.55 12.20 -26.14
CA GLY A 471 6.50 11.06 -25.22
C GLY A 471 5.11 10.42 -25.14
N ASP A 472 5.08 9.12 -24.84
CA ASP A 472 3.84 8.39 -24.56
C ASP A 472 3.14 8.99 -23.34
N LEU A 473 1.82 9.18 -23.43
CA LEU A 473 1.01 9.80 -22.40
C LEU A 473 0.26 8.74 -21.60
N LYS A 474 0.35 8.81 -20.27
CA LYS A 474 -0.45 8.01 -19.35
C LYS A 474 -1.12 8.89 -18.31
N VAL A 475 -2.41 8.70 -18.08
CA VAL A 475 -3.15 9.35 -16.99
C VAL A 475 -3.52 8.29 -15.96
N ALA A 476 -2.94 8.39 -14.77
CA ALA A 476 -3.15 7.46 -13.67
C ALA A 476 -4.10 8.08 -12.63
N LEU A 477 -5.13 7.33 -12.25
CA LEU A 477 -6.00 7.60 -11.10
C LEU A 477 -5.58 6.67 -9.96
N MET A 478 -5.13 7.24 -8.85
CA MET A 478 -4.46 6.48 -7.79
C MET A 478 -5.11 6.66 -6.43
N ASP A 479 -5.36 5.54 -5.74
CA ASP A 479 -5.43 5.49 -4.29
C ASP A 479 -4.02 5.17 -3.76
N LEU A 480 -3.51 6.00 -2.85
CA LEU A 480 -2.14 5.88 -2.32
C LEU A 480 -2.05 4.80 -1.23
N GLY A 481 -3.19 4.35 -0.71
CA GLY A 481 -3.31 3.30 0.28
C GLY A 481 -2.88 3.69 1.69
N PHE A 482 -3.04 2.74 2.60
CA PHE A 482 -2.60 2.80 3.99
C PHE A 482 -1.39 1.87 4.15
N SER A 483 -0.24 2.43 4.52
CA SER A 483 1.01 1.66 4.68
C SER A 483 1.17 1.20 6.12
N SER A 484 1.31 -0.12 6.31
CA SER A 484 1.61 -0.75 7.59
C SER A 484 2.06 -2.20 7.36
N HIS A 485 3.04 -2.67 8.13
CA HIS A 485 3.45 -4.10 8.18
C HIS A 485 3.67 -4.72 6.79
N ALA A 486 4.56 -4.09 6.02
CA ALA A 486 4.93 -4.52 4.67
C ALA A 486 3.78 -4.55 3.66
N PHE A 487 2.68 -3.85 3.92
CA PHE A 487 1.48 -3.88 3.08
C PHE A 487 0.84 -2.50 2.90
N HIS A 488 0.32 -2.29 1.69
CA HIS A 488 -0.38 -1.08 1.28
C HIS A 488 -1.84 -1.39 0.98
N SER A 489 -2.64 -1.44 2.04
CA SER A 489 -4.05 -1.74 1.89
C SER A 489 -4.77 -0.61 1.13
N SER A 490 -5.79 -0.97 0.35
CA SER A 490 -6.53 -0.07 -0.56
C SER A 490 -5.72 0.58 -1.70
N SER A 491 -4.39 0.43 -1.76
CA SER A 491 -3.61 1.00 -2.87
C SER A 491 -4.11 0.48 -4.23
N ARG A 492 -4.22 1.40 -5.19
CA ARG A 492 -4.77 1.09 -6.51
C ARG A 492 -4.29 2.09 -7.54
N LEU A 493 -3.96 1.61 -8.73
CA LEU A 493 -3.70 2.44 -9.91
C LEU A 493 -4.64 1.99 -11.03
N VAL A 494 -5.48 2.91 -11.51
CA VAL A 494 -6.31 2.73 -12.70
C VAL A 494 -5.86 3.72 -13.76
N PHE A 495 -5.43 3.23 -14.92
CA PHE A 495 -5.19 4.10 -16.05
C PHE A 495 -6.54 4.52 -16.67
N MET A 496 -6.59 5.78 -17.13
CA MET A 496 -7.75 6.36 -17.78
C MET A 496 -7.44 6.64 -19.25
N ASP A 497 -8.42 6.43 -20.13
CA ASP A 497 -8.31 6.87 -21.52
C ASP A 497 -8.26 8.40 -21.57
N ALA A 498 -7.28 8.92 -22.29
CA ALA A 498 -7.07 10.36 -22.42
C ALA A 498 -6.65 10.74 -23.84
N GLN A 499 -7.14 11.89 -24.30
CA GLN A 499 -6.77 12.47 -25.58
C GLN A 499 -6.29 13.90 -25.38
N LEU A 500 -5.07 14.18 -25.84
CA LEU A 500 -4.51 15.53 -25.86
C LEU A 500 -5.07 16.30 -27.07
N SER A 501 -5.47 17.54 -26.83
CA SER A 501 -5.91 18.46 -27.89
C SER A 501 -4.80 18.76 -28.89
N GLU A 502 -5.15 19.16 -30.12
CA GLU A 502 -4.18 19.47 -31.17
C GLU A 502 -3.22 20.61 -30.79
N ASP A 503 -3.66 21.55 -29.95
CA ASP A 503 -2.83 22.64 -29.45
C ASP A 503 -1.97 22.25 -28.23
N GLY A 504 -2.12 21.02 -27.73
CA GLY A 504 -1.34 20.47 -26.62
C GLY A 504 -1.69 21.04 -25.25
N LYS A 505 -2.82 21.73 -25.10
CA LYS A 505 -3.17 22.48 -23.87
C LYS A 505 -4.25 21.84 -23.02
N THR A 506 -5.01 20.88 -23.55
CA THR A 506 -6.14 20.29 -22.84
C THR A 506 -6.13 18.78 -23.01
N LEU A 507 -6.30 18.05 -21.90
CA LEU A 507 -6.58 16.62 -21.90
C LEU A 507 -8.08 16.40 -21.75
N SER A 508 -8.67 15.65 -22.68
CA SER A 508 -9.99 15.06 -22.55
C SER A 508 -9.83 13.67 -21.94
N ILE A 509 -10.30 13.46 -20.71
CA ILE A 509 -10.11 12.23 -19.94
C ILE A 509 -11.46 11.53 -19.71
N LYS A 510 -11.48 10.21 -19.89
CA LYS A 510 -12.60 9.33 -19.56
C LYS A 510 -12.34 8.68 -18.20
N SER A 511 -13.19 8.97 -17.22
CA SER A 511 -13.11 8.35 -15.89
C SER A 511 -13.36 6.83 -15.96
N PRO A 512 -12.98 6.05 -14.92
CA PRO A 512 -13.30 4.62 -14.84
C PRO A 512 -14.79 4.33 -15.06
N PRO A 513 -15.14 3.16 -15.62
CA PRO A 513 -16.51 2.86 -16.02
C PRO A 513 -17.46 2.73 -14.84
N ASN A 514 -16.99 2.26 -13.68
CA ASN A 514 -17.83 2.05 -12.49
C ASN A 514 -17.03 2.02 -11.18
N ASN A 515 -17.78 1.97 -10.07
CA ASN A 515 -17.31 1.90 -8.69
C ASN A 515 -16.61 0.59 -8.30
N ARG A 516 -16.65 -0.46 -9.13
CA ARG A 516 -15.93 -1.72 -8.92
C ARG A 516 -14.50 -1.65 -9.48
N VAL A 517 -14.31 -0.99 -10.62
CA VAL A 517 -12.99 -0.69 -11.20
C VAL A 517 -12.20 0.32 -10.36
N TYR A 518 -12.87 1.29 -9.72
CA TYR A 518 -12.26 2.15 -8.70
C TYR A 518 -13.27 2.40 -7.57
N PRO A 519 -13.03 1.89 -6.34
CA PRO A 519 -13.89 2.16 -5.20
C PRO A 519 -14.06 3.67 -4.95
N PRO A 520 -15.29 4.18 -4.78
CA PRO A 520 -15.56 5.61 -4.70
C PRO A 520 -14.88 6.21 -3.47
N GLY A 521 -14.37 7.43 -3.59
CA GLY A 521 -13.62 8.12 -2.54
C GLY A 521 -12.45 8.95 -3.09
N PRO A 522 -11.55 9.41 -2.20
CA PRO A 522 -10.40 10.23 -2.58
C PRO A 522 -9.44 9.49 -3.51
N ALA A 523 -8.87 10.24 -4.47
CA ALA A 523 -7.86 9.79 -5.39
C ALA A 523 -6.89 10.94 -5.76
N TYR A 524 -5.79 10.59 -6.42
CA TYR A 524 -4.91 11.53 -7.10
C TYR A 524 -4.85 11.21 -8.60
N ILE A 525 -4.92 12.24 -9.43
CA ILE A 525 -4.68 12.15 -10.87
C ILE A 525 -3.25 12.58 -11.15
N PHE A 526 -2.48 11.71 -11.77
CA PHE A 526 -1.14 12.02 -12.28
C PHE A 526 -1.11 11.93 -13.80
N LEU A 527 -0.34 12.82 -14.42
CA LEU A 527 -0.02 12.77 -15.84
C LEU A 527 1.45 12.39 -16.00
N THR A 528 1.72 11.29 -16.69
CA THR A 528 3.06 10.91 -17.11
C THR A 528 3.20 11.13 -18.61
N VAL A 529 4.27 11.81 -19.02
CA VAL A 529 4.65 11.96 -20.44
C VAL A 529 6.08 11.44 -20.61
N GLY A 530 6.24 10.34 -21.34
CA GLY A 530 7.49 9.58 -21.38
C GLY A 530 7.83 8.99 -20.00
N ASP A 531 8.94 9.42 -19.41
CA ASP A 531 9.42 9.02 -18.08
C ASP A 531 9.18 10.08 -17.00
N VAL A 532 8.45 11.16 -17.29
CA VAL A 532 8.27 12.31 -16.39
C VAL A 532 6.81 12.43 -15.95
N SER A 533 6.57 12.23 -14.65
CA SER A 533 5.24 12.39 -14.04
C SER A 533 5.04 13.80 -13.49
N SER A 534 3.82 14.34 -13.58
CA SER A 534 3.39 15.59 -12.93
C SER A 534 3.31 15.42 -11.42
N PRO A 535 3.20 16.51 -10.63
CA PRO A 535 2.53 16.45 -9.35
C PRO A 535 1.09 15.92 -9.52
N GLY A 536 0.60 15.22 -8.51
CA GLY A 536 -0.75 14.66 -8.46
C GLY A 536 -1.76 15.73 -8.11
N ALA A 537 -2.92 15.70 -8.78
CA ALA A 537 -4.06 16.54 -8.44
C ALA A 537 -5.10 15.71 -7.68
N ARG A 538 -5.44 16.12 -6.46
CA ARG A 538 -6.44 15.44 -5.63
C ARG A 538 -7.84 15.60 -6.22
N VAL A 539 -8.62 14.52 -6.18
CA VAL A 539 -9.99 14.45 -6.67
C VAL A 539 -10.83 13.52 -5.81
N MET A 540 -12.13 13.79 -5.71
CA MET A 540 -13.14 12.85 -5.19
C MET A 540 -13.76 12.06 -6.35
N VAL A 541 -13.71 10.74 -6.30
CA VAL A 541 -14.32 9.86 -7.32
C VAL A 541 -15.69 9.40 -6.85
N GLY A 542 -16.71 9.59 -7.69
CA GLY A 542 -18.11 9.28 -7.38
C GLY A 542 -18.85 10.48 -6.78
N ASN A 543 -20.00 10.22 -6.16
CA ASN A 543 -20.89 11.26 -5.63
C ASN A 543 -20.42 11.92 -4.31
N GLY A 544 -19.37 11.39 -3.65
CA GLY A 544 -18.86 11.91 -2.37
C GLY A 544 -19.79 11.68 -1.18
N ALA A 545 -20.82 10.84 -1.33
CA ALA A 545 -21.75 10.51 -0.26
C ALA A 545 -21.12 9.51 0.73
N THR A 546 -21.58 9.58 1.98
CA THR A 546 -21.25 8.59 3.01
C THR A 546 -21.72 7.20 2.58
N PRO A 547 -20.92 6.13 2.78
CA PRO A 547 -21.30 4.79 2.37
C PRO A 547 -22.40 4.19 3.27
N PRO A 548 -23.14 3.16 2.79
CA PRO A 548 -23.00 2.56 1.47
C PRO A 548 -23.59 3.44 0.36
N VAL A 549 -22.90 3.53 -0.76
CA VAL A 549 -23.43 4.17 -1.98
C VAL A 549 -23.96 3.11 -2.94
N GLU A 550 -25.00 3.44 -3.71
CA GLU A 550 -25.50 2.58 -4.79
C GLU A 550 -24.43 2.37 -5.88
N ASP A 551 -24.59 1.33 -6.70
CA ASP A 551 -23.70 1.09 -7.84
C ASP A 551 -23.72 2.30 -8.80
N GLN A 552 -22.52 2.71 -9.23
CA GLN A 552 -22.33 3.90 -10.06
C GLN A 552 -21.64 3.54 -11.36
N GLY A 553 -22.03 4.20 -12.45
CA GLY A 553 -21.41 4.02 -13.77
C GLY A 553 -22.06 2.91 -14.60
N VAL A 554 -21.25 2.14 -15.32
CA VAL A 554 -21.71 1.05 -16.20
C VAL A 554 -20.90 -0.23 -15.98
N PRO A 555 -21.51 -1.43 -16.04
CA PRO A 555 -20.77 -2.69 -15.99
C PRO A 555 -19.72 -2.81 -17.10
N ILE A 556 -18.65 -3.55 -16.82
CA ILE A 556 -17.61 -3.94 -17.80
C ILE A 556 -17.96 -5.28 -18.44
#